data_AF-A0A1R0WGZ4-F1
#
_entry.id   AF-A0A1R0WGZ4-F1
#
_cell.length_a   1.000
_cell.length_b   1.000
_cell.length_c   1.000
_cell.angle_alpha   90.00
_cell.angle_beta   90.00
_cell.angle_gamma   90.00
#
_symmetry.space_group_name_H-M   'P 1'
#
loop_
_entity.id
_entity.type
_entity.pdbx_description
1 polymer ?
#
loop_
_entity_poly.entity_id
_entity_poly.type
_entity_poly.pdbx_seq_one_letter_code
_entity_poly.pdbx_strand_id
1 'polypeptide(L)'
;MIRKRFDAPAIVFSIAKKGVKISQNSLVTISEGRFVYCRYHGDVWNRSAYLNKMLRFIDVNGFVISGFTLQISQVDLSITSDPNEEMWEFQIPIFV
;
A
#
# COMPACT_ATOMS: atom_id res chain seq x y z
N MET A 1 11.34 5.30 20.12
CA MET A 1 11.15 6.59 19.40
C MET A 1 11.23 6.30 17.91
N ILE A 2 10.09 6.08 17.24
CA ILE A 2 10.04 5.64 15.84
C ILE A 2 10.27 6.85 14.94
N ARG A 3 11.41 6.90 14.22
CA ARG A 3 11.65 7.92 13.18
C ARG A 3 10.79 7.61 11.97
N LYS A 4 9.77 8.43 11.71
CA LYS A 4 8.94 8.33 10.49
C LYS A 4 9.71 8.91 9.31
N ARG A 5 10.16 8.05 8.39
CA ARG A 5 10.70 8.42 7.08
C ARG A 5 9.66 7.99 6.05
N PHE A 6 9.08 8.94 5.32
CA PHE A 6 8.08 8.69 4.27
C PHE A 6 8.61 9.09 2.89
N ASP A 7 9.90 8.84 2.64
CA ASP A 7 10.51 9.17 1.35
C ASP A 7 10.70 7.89 0.51
N ALA A 8 10.10 7.94 -0.69
CA ALA A 8 10.09 7.00 -1.81
C ALA A 8 8.94 5.96 -1.83
N PRO A 9 7.96 6.08 -2.75
CA PRO A 9 7.17 4.93 -3.15
C PRO A 9 8.04 4.04 -4.04
N ALA A 10 8.46 2.88 -3.54
CA ALA A 10 9.11 1.87 -4.34
C ALA A 10 8.35 0.58 -4.14
N ILE A 11 7.42 0.28 -5.07
CA ILE A 11 7.17 -1.01 -5.71
C ILE A 11 5.94 -0.80 -6.61
N VAL A 12 6.14 -0.89 -7.93
CA VAL A 12 5.07 -0.83 -8.93
C VAL A 12 4.63 -2.26 -9.24
N PHE A 13 3.36 -2.58 -9.03
CA PHE A 13 2.77 -3.84 -9.44
C PHE A 13 2.20 -3.69 -10.85
N SER A 14 2.74 -4.43 -11.82
CA SER A 14 2.18 -4.51 -13.18
C SER A 14 1.47 -5.84 -13.36
N ILE A 15 0.17 -5.81 -13.65
CA ILE A 15 -0.58 -6.99 -14.06
C ILE A 15 -0.34 -7.18 -15.56
N ALA A 16 0.50 -8.14 -15.92
CA ALA A 16 0.79 -8.42 -17.32
C ALA A 16 -0.32 -9.29 -17.96
N LYS A 17 -0.59 -9.06 -19.24
CA LYS A 17 -1.51 -9.90 -20.04
C LYS A 17 -1.01 -11.35 -20.07
N LYS A 18 -1.96 -12.29 -20.18
CA LYS A 18 -1.67 -13.73 -20.33
C LYS A 18 -0.66 -13.96 -21.46
N GLY A 19 0.46 -14.62 -21.16
CA GLY A 19 1.53 -14.94 -22.12
C GLY A 19 2.77 -14.04 -22.06
N VAL A 20 2.76 -12.96 -21.28
CA VAL A 20 3.96 -12.15 -21.04
C VAL A 20 4.92 -12.90 -20.12
N LYS A 21 6.17 -13.09 -20.57
CA LYS A 21 7.25 -13.65 -19.74
C LYS A 21 7.78 -12.57 -18.80
N ILE A 22 7.35 -12.60 -17.55
CA ILE A 22 7.90 -11.76 -16.48
C ILE A 22 9.15 -12.44 -15.93
N SER A 23 10.23 -11.68 -15.73
CA SER A 23 11.43 -12.17 -15.06
C SER A 23 11.11 -12.64 -13.64
N GLN A 24 11.65 -13.79 -13.22
CA GLN A 24 11.50 -14.28 -11.84
C GLN A 24 12.02 -13.26 -10.82
N ASN A 25 13.04 -12.46 -11.19
CA ASN A 25 13.59 -11.41 -10.33
C ASN A 25 12.63 -10.22 -10.13
N SER A 26 11.53 -10.18 -10.89
CA SER A 26 10.48 -9.15 -10.81
C SER A 26 9.22 -9.66 -10.10
N LEU A 27 9.22 -10.91 -9.63
CA LEU A 27 8.10 -11.49 -8.89
C LEU A 27 8.26 -11.21 -7.40
N VAL A 28 7.25 -10.58 -6.80
CA VAL A 28 7.16 -10.39 -5.35
C VAL A 28 6.00 -11.24 -4.83
N THR A 29 6.28 -12.14 -3.90
CA THR A 29 5.26 -12.94 -3.21
C THR A 29 4.99 -12.33 -1.85
N ILE A 30 3.73 -11.96 -1.60
CA ILE A 30 3.28 -11.49 -0.29
C ILE A 30 2.83 -12.72 0.50
N SER A 31 3.44 -12.92 1.68
CA SER A 31 3.09 -14.05 2.55
C SER A 31 1.73 -13.85 3.20
N GLU A 32 1.04 -14.95 3.51
CA GLU A 32 -0.18 -14.90 4.32
C GLU A 32 0.10 -14.32 5.72
N GLY A 33 -0.89 -13.64 6.29
CA GLY A 33 -0.73 -13.00 7.59
C GLY A 33 -1.86 -12.04 7.95
N ARG A 34 -1.69 -11.32 9.05
CA ARG A 34 -2.60 -10.26 9.48
C ARG A 34 -2.06 -8.90 9.03
N PHE A 35 -2.96 -8.06 8.55
CA PHE A 35 -2.64 -6.75 8.03
C PHE A 35 -3.60 -5.70 8.59
N VAL A 36 -3.07 -4.53 8.93
CA VAL A 36 -3.89 -3.32 9.01
C VAL A 36 -4.05 -2.78 7.59
N TYR A 37 -5.30 -2.69 7.16
CA TYR A 37 -5.68 -2.32 5.80
C TYR A 37 -6.32 -0.93 5.76
N CYS A 38 -5.98 -0.15 4.74
CA CYS A 38 -6.68 1.08 4.39
C CYS A 38 -6.87 1.13 2.88
N ARG A 39 -8.11 1.36 2.46
CA ARG A 39 -8.46 1.67 1.07
C ARG A 39 -8.93 3.10 0.99
N TYR A 40 -8.50 3.81 -0.04
CA TYR A 40 -8.91 5.17 -0.30
C TYR A 40 -9.21 5.37 -1.78
N HIS A 41 -10.20 6.22 -2.03
CA HIS A 41 -10.58 6.72 -3.35
C HIS A 41 -10.80 8.22 -3.23
N GLY A 42 -10.13 9.02 -4.06
CA GLY A 42 -10.23 10.47 -4.06
C GLY A 42 -8.88 11.13 -4.31
N ASP A 43 -8.67 12.28 -3.69
CA ASP A 43 -7.49 13.14 -3.88
C ASP A 43 -6.15 12.44 -3.53
N VAL A 44 -5.23 12.50 -4.50
CA VAL A 44 -3.88 11.94 -4.45
C VAL A 44 -3.09 12.41 -3.21
N TRP A 45 -3.31 13.62 -2.73
CA TRP A 45 -2.43 14.26 -1.73
C TRP A 45 -2.63 13.77 -0.29
N ASN A 46 -3.67 12.98 0.00
CA ASN A 46 -4.06 12.71 1.39
C ASN A 46 -3.38 11.50 2.06
N ARG A 47 -2.47 10.80 1.38
CA ARG A 47 -1.85 9.53 1.83
C ARG A 47 -1.26 9.58 3.24
N SER A 48 -0.48 10.62 3.54
CA SER A 48 0.21 10.76 4.83
C SER A 48 -0.76 10.86 6.01
N ALA A 49 -1.93 11.47 5.83
CA ALA A 49 -2.95 11.57 6.86
C ALA A 49 -3.52 10.18 7.20
N TYR A 50 -3.79 9.35 6.19
CA TYR A 50 -4.29 7.99 6.38
C TYR A 50 -3.23 7.05 6.97
N LEU A 51 -1.98 7.12 6.50
CA LEU A 51 -0.87 6.36 7.12
C LEU A 51 -0.73 6.68 8.60
N ASN A 52 -0.83 7.96 8.98
CA ASN A 52 -0.78 8.34 10.40
C ASN A 52 -1.95 7.77 11.21
N LYS A 53 -3.16 7.71 10.63
CA LYS A 53 -4.32 7.06 11.28
C LYS A 53 -4.08 5.57 11.47
N MET A 54 -3.54 4.88 10.47
CA MET A 54 -3.20 3.44 10.56
C MET A 54 -2.14 3.19 11.64
N LEU A 55 -1.07 3.98 11.67
CA LEU A 55 -0.02 3.85 12.68
C LEU A 55 -0.56 4.10 14.10
N ARG A 56 -1.45 5.09 14.27
CA ARG A 56 -2.12 5.32 15.55
C ARG A 56 -3.01 4.15 15.94
N PHE A 57 -3.73 3.55 15.00
CA PHE A 57 -4.54 2.36 15.26
C PHE A 57 -3.68 1.18 15.71
N ILE A 58 -2.54 0.93 15.05
CA ILE A 58 -1.57 -0.10 15.44
C ILE A 58 -1.09 0.12 16.88
N ASP A 59 -0.67 1.35 17.19
CA ASP A 59 -0.14 1.73 18.51
C ASP A 59 -1.18 1.57 19.63
N VAL A 60 -2.39 2.11 19.43
CA VAL A 60 -3.47 2.06 20.43
C VAL A 60 -3.92 0.63 20.74
N ASN A 61 -3.84 -0.27 19.76
CA ASN A 61 -4.25 -1.67 19.94
C ASN A 61 -3.08 -2.60 20.32
N GLY A 62 -1.86 -2.06 20.49
CA GLY A 62 -0.69 -2.83 20.89
C GLY A 62 -0.15 -3.79 19.82
N PHE A 63 -0.52 -3.59 18.55
CA PHE A 63 -0.01 -4.44 17.46
C PHE A 63 1.45 -4.11 17.12
N VAL A 64 2.19 -5.12 16.65
CA VAL A 64 3.60 -4.97 16.27
C VAL A 64 3.73 -5.09 14.75
N ILE A 65 4.37 -4.11 14.09
CA ILE A 65 4.62 -4.17 12.65
C ILE A 65 5.64 -5.28 12.35
N SER A 66 5.28 -6.21 11.47
CA SER A 66 6.06 -7.42 11.19
C SER A 66 6.84 -7.38 9.87
N GLY A 67 6.73 -6.32 9.08
CA GLY A 67 7.40 -6.21 7.79
C GLY A 67 7.16 -4.90 7.05
N PHE A 68 7.50 -4.89 5.77
CA PHE A 68 7.33 -3.72 4.91
C PHE A 68 5.85 -3.47 4.60
N THR A 69 5.49 -2.19 4.55
CA THR A 69 4.16 -1.77 4.09
C THR A 69 4.04 -1.98 2.59
N LEU A 70 2.94 -2.58 2.17
CA LEU A 70 2.55 -2.67 0.78
C LEU A 70 1.66 -1.49 0.41
N GLN A 71 1.99 -0.80 -0.68
CA GLN A 71 1.11 0.18 -1.32
C GLN A 71 0.73 -0.35 -2.70
N ILE A 72 -0.57 -0.38 -3.00
CA ILE A 72 -1.07 -0.67 -4.34
C ILE A 72 -1.84 0.56 -4.79
N SER A 73 -1.41 1.17 -5.90
CA SER A 73 -2.08 2.31 -6.53
C SER A 73 -2.64 1.86 -7.88
N GLN A 74 -3.92 2.13 -8.10
CA GLN A 74 -4.60 1.87 -9.37
C GLN A 74 -4.87 3.23 -10.03
N VAL A 75 -4.20 3.43 -11.15
CA VAL A 75 -4.34 4.62 -11.99
C VAL A 75 -4.90 4.13 -13.32
N ASP A 76 -6.22 4.05 -13.40
CA ASP A 76 -6.95 3.56 -14.57
C ASP A 76 -8.04 4.60 -14.93
N LEU A 77 -8.12 4.95 -16.21
CA LEU A 77 -9.14 5.84 -16.79
C LEU A 77 -10.57 5.34 -16.56
N SER A 78 -10.76 4.05 -16.29
CA SER A 78 -12.05 3.43 -15.93
C SER A 78 -12.38 3.49 -14.44
N ILE A 79 -11.42 3.85 -13.58
CA ILE A 79 -11.62 4.02 -12.13
C ILE A 79 -11.98 5.48 -11.82
N THR A 80 -11.34 6.44 -12.48
CA THR A 80 -11.68 7.87 -12.37
C THR A 80 -11.47 8.60 -13.69
N SER A 81 -12.38 9.54 -13.99
CA SER A 81 -12.26 10.49 -15.10
C SER A 81 -11.52 11.77 -14.70
N ASP A 82 -11.19 11.95 -13.42
CA ASP A 82 -10.43 13.09 -12.91
C ASP A 82 -8.94 12.69 -12.75
N PRO A 83 -8.00 13.35 -13.45
CA PRO A 83 -6.57 13.05 -13.33
C PRO A 83 -5.97 13.38 -11.95
N ASN A 84 -6.71 14.05 -11.07
CA ASN A 84 -6.30 14.35 -9.69
C ASN A 84 -6.87 13.36 -8.68
N GLU A 85 -7.64 12.37 -9.13
CA GLU A 85 -8.10 11.27 -8.30
C GLU A 85 -7.29 10.01 -8.59
N GLU A 86 -7.21 9.16 -7.59
CA GLU A 86 -6.67 7.83 -7.73
C GLU A 86 -7.31 6.91 -6.70
N MET A 87 -7.24 5.61 -6.95
CA MET A 87 -7.51 4.62 -5.91
C MET A 87 -6.18 4.07 -5.41
N TRP A 88 -6.00 4.04 -4.10
CA TRP A 88 -4.88 3.33 -3.49
C TRP A 88 -5.29 2.55 -2.27
N GLU A 89 -4.45 1.58 -1.93
CA GLU A 89 -4.53 0.85 -0.69
C GLU A 89 -3.16 0.71 -0.03
N PHE A 90 -3.19 0.72 1.31
CA PHE A 90 -2.06 0.37 2.16
C PHE A 90 -2.38 -0.92 2.93
N GLN A 91 -1.42 -1.81 2.99
CA GLN A 91 -1.46 -3.02 3.82
C GLN A 91 -0.19 -3.07 4.68
N ILE A 92 -0.34 -2.94 6.00
CA ILE A 92 0.77 -3.01 6.96
C ILE A 92 0.72 -4.36 7.67
N PRO A 93 1.68 -5.27 7.44
CA PRO A 93 1.72 -6.56 8.12
C PRO A 93 1.97 -6.38 9.62
N ILE A 94 1.23 -7.12 10.44
CA ILE A 94 1.31 -7.05 11.91
C ILE A 94 1.35 -8.43 12.58
N PHE A 95 1.94 -8.47 13.78
CA PHE A 95 1.71 -9.47 14.81
C PHE A 95 0.69 -8.96 15.84
N VAL A 96 0.06 -9.90 16.53
CA VAL A 96 -0.91 -9.66 17.61
C VAL A 96 -0.21 -9.72 18.95
#